data_AF-A0A966CH73-F1
#
_entry.id   AF-A0A966CH73-F1
#
_cell.length_a   1.000
_cell.length_b   1.000
_cell.length_c   1.000
_cell.angle_alpha   90.00
_cell.angle_beta   90.00
_cell.angle_gamma   90.00
#
_symmetry.space_group_name_H-M   'P 1'
#
loop_
_entity.id
_entity.type
_entity.pdbx_description
1 polymer ?
#
loop_
_entity_poly.entity_id
_entity_poly.type
_entity_poly.pdbx_seq_one_letter_code
_entity_poly.pdbx_strand_id
1 'polypeptide(L)'
;QITELIMEVIQKRRALRAWPIPYLRALTVILETAFPHFPASVFWLDYLAVNRTCAVDTVQRIFGLMPARFATHIDYLRGVNWYREFLRSLFIRHA
;
A
#
# COMPACT_ATOMS: atom_id res chain seq x y z
N GLN A 1 -5.95 9.86 -5.35
CA GLN A 1 -5.02 10.91 -4.88
C GLN A 1 -3.72 10.38 -4.26
N ILE A 2 -3.73 9.66 -3.13
CA ILE A 2 -2.47 9.16 -2.53
C ILE A 2 -1.72 8.18 -3.47
N THR A 3 -2.47 7.29 -4.11
CA THR A 3 -1.93 6.35 -5.11
C THR A 3 -1.28 7.04 -6.30
N GLU A 4 -1.83 8.18 -6.74
CA GLU A 4 -1.29 8.96 -7.86
C GLU A 4 0.04 9.63 -7.49
N LEU A 5 0.15 10.19 -6.28
CA LEU A 5 1.41 10.73 -5.75
C LEU A 5 2.50 9.66 -5.68
N ILE A 6 2.15 8.46 -5.22
CA ILE A 6 3.11 7.33 -5.17
C ILE A 6 3.54 6.94 -6.58
N MET A 7 2.62 6.86 -7.54
CA MET A 7 2.94 6.55 -8.94
C MET A 7 3.83 7.59 -9.60
N GLU A 8 3.61 8.87 -9.28
CA GLU A 8 4.43 9.98 -9.75
C GLU A 8 5.86 9.89 -9.23
N VAL A 9 6.05 9.60 -7.93
CA VAL A 9 7.39 9.46 -7.36
C VAL A 9 8.11 8.20 -7.86
N ILE A 10 7.40 7.10 -8.06
CA ILE A 10 7.96 5.85 -8.61
C ILE A 10 8.20 5.95 -10.13
N GLN A 11 7.72 7.00 -10.80
CA GLN A 11 7.79 7.18 -12.27
C GLN A 11 7.20 5.98 -13.04
N LYS A 12 6.16 5.35 -12.48
CA LYS A 12 5.46 4.22 -13.11
C LYS A 12 3.97 4.56 -13.18
N ARG A 13 3.54 5.10 -14.33
CA ARG A 13 2.12 5.31 -14.61
C ARG A 13 1.43 3.95 -14.81
N ARG A 14 0.63 3.52 -13.84
CA ARG A 14 -0.28 2.37 -13.96
C ARG A 14 -1.71 2.89 -14.00
N ALA A 15 -2.54 2.27 -14.84
CA ALA A 15 -3.97 2.57 -14.84
C ALA A 15 -4.60 2.06 -13.55
N LEU A 16 -5.12 2.99 -12.72
CA LEU A 16 -5.94 2.65 -11.57
C LEU A 16 -7.33 2.25 -12.06
N ARG A 17 -7.60 0.94 -12.10
CA ARG A 17 -8.94 0.42 -12.35
C ARG A 17 -9.59 0.08 -11.01
N ALA A 18 -10.82 0.53 -10.78
CA ALA A 18 -11.60 0.10 -9.64
C ALA A 18 -12.07 -1.34 -9.88
N TRP A 19 -11.59 -2.26 -9.05
CA TRP A 19 -12.05 -3.66 -9.07
C TRP A 19 -13.07 -3.86 -7.94
N PRO A 20 -14.14 -4.63 -8.15
CA PRO A 20 -15.07 -4.93 -7.07
C PRO A 20 -14.39 -5.77 -5.99
N ILE A 21 -14.59 -5.40 -4.72
CA ILE A 21 -14.08 -6.10 -3.54
C ILE A 21 -14.32 -7.62 -3.53
N PRO A 22 -15.48 -8.17 -3.94
CA PRO A 22 -15.68 -9.63 -3.93
C PRO A 22 -14.70 -10.39 -4.83
N TYR A 23 -14.34 -9.84 -6.01
CA TYR A 23 -13.33 -10.47 -6.88
C TYR A 23 -11.94 -10.40 -6.28
N LEU A 24 -11.61 -9.27 -5.64
CA LEU A 24 -10.34 -9.11 -4.95
C LEU A 24 -10.21 -10.07 -3.76
N ARG A 25 -11.28 -10.30 -2.98
CA ARG A 25 -11.33 -11.29 -1.90
C ARG A 25 -11.09 -12.71 -2.42
N ALA A 26 -11.77 -13.10 -3.51
CA ALA A 26 -11.56 -14.41 -4.11
C ALA A 26 -10.12 -14.61 -4.59
N LEU A 27 -9.54 -13.59 -5.23
CA LEU A 27 -8.14 -13.61 -5.67
C LEU A 27 -7.17 -13.71 -4.49
N THR A 28 -7.41 -12.99 -3.39
CA THR A 28 -6.56 -13.09 -2.20
C THR A 28 -6.60 -14.47 -1.57
N VAL A 29 -7.77 -15.12 -1.51
CA VAL A 29 -7.89 -16.49 -0.98
C VAL A 29 -7.13 -17.50 -1.85
N ILE A 30 -7.22 -17.37 -3.18
CA ILE A 30 -6.46 -18.21 -4.11
C ILE A 30 -4.94 -17.97 -3.97
N LEU A 31 -4.53 -16.72 -3.78
CA LEU A 31 -3.12 -16.40 -3.55
C LEU A 31 -2.62 -16.89 -2.19
N GLU A 32 -3.46 -16.85 -1.15
CA GLU A 32 -3.13 -17.34 0.19
C GLU A 32 -2.99 -18.87 0.21
N THR A 33 -3.85 -19.59 -0.52
CA THR A 33 -3.73 -21.05 -0.66
C THR A 33 -2.55 -21.46 -1.54
N ALA A 34 -2.19 -20.68 -2.56
CA ALA A 34 -1.02 -20.93 -3.40
C ALA A 34 0.31 -20.51 -2.74
N PHE A 35 0.29 -19.48 -1.89
CA PHE A 35 1.46 -18.91 -1.22
C PHE A 35 1.16 -18.65 0.26
N PRO A 36 1.57 -19.54 1.19
CA PRO A 36 1.21 -19.46 2.61
C PRO A 36 1.76 -18.23 3.37
N HIS A 37 2.48 -17.31 2.71
CA HIS A 37 3.03 -16.09 3.32
C HIS A 37 2.89 -14.83 2.44
N PHE A 38 1.89 -14.77 1.55
CA PHE A 38 1.68 -13.57 0.74
C PHE A 38 1.28 -12.37 1.63
N PRO A 39 1.96 -11.21 1.56
CA PRO A 39 1.74 -10.08 2.47
C PRO A 39 0.38 -9.38 2.30
N ALA A 40 -0.42 -9.76 1.30
CA ALA A 40 -1.78 -9.24 1.08
C ALA A 40 -2.82 -10.24 1.63
N SER A 41 -3.01 -10.22 2.95
CA SER A 41 -4.11 -10.96 3.61
C SER A 41 -5.46 -10.35 3.24
N VAL A 42 -6.53 -11.16 3.28
CA VAL A 42 -7.93 -10.70 3.19
C VAL A 42 -8.21 -9.54 4.15
N PHE A 43 -7.56 -9.53 5.33
CA PHE A 43 -7.66 -8.44 6.29
C PHE A 43 -7.12 -7.10 5.77
N TRP A 44 -5.98 -7.11 5.08
CA TRP A 44 -5.41 -5.92 4.45
C TRP A 44 -6.32 -5.40 3.34
N LEU A 45 -6.92 -6.31 2.58
CA LEU A 45 -7.87 -5.94 1.54
C LEU A 45 -9.11 -5.24 2.12
N ASP A 46 -9.66 -5.80 3.20
CA ASP A 46 -10.82 -5.23 3.89
C ASP A 46 -10.48 -3.87 4.52
N TYR A 47 -9.28 -3.76 5.10
CA TYR A 47 -8.79 -2.51 5.67
C TYR A 47 -8.61 -1.41 4.60
N LEU A 48 -8.14 -1.75 3.41
CA LEU A 48 -8.04 -0.83 2.28
C LEU A 48 -9.40 -0.50 1.65
N ALA A 49 -10.36 -1.41 1.72
CA ALA A 49 -11.73 -1.20 1.23
C ALA A 49 -12.52 -0.26 2.14
N VAL A 50 -12.24 -0.29 3.45
CA VAL A 50 -12.91 0.57 4.44
C VAL A 50 -12.20 1.92 4.52
N ASN A 51 -12.86 2.96 4.02
CA ASN A 51 -12.32 4.32 4.08
C ASN A 51 -12.44 4.90 5.50
N ARG A 52 -11.44 4.67 6.36
CA ARG A 52 -11.34 5.33 7.67
C ARG A 52 -10.57 6.65 7.55
N THR A 53 -11.14 7.63 6.87
CA THR A 53 -10.60 9.00 6.89
C THR A 53 -11.02 9.68 8.19
N CYS A 54 -10.12 9.74 9.16
CA CYS A 54 -10.27 10.61 10.33
C CYS A 54 -9.70 12.00 10.04
N ALA A 55 -10.29 13.04 10.60
CA ALA A 55 -9.74 14.39 10.52
C ALA A 55 -8.37 14.43 11.20
N VAL A 56 -7.35 14.89 10.47
CA VAL A 56 -5.96 14.98 10.95
C VAL A 56 -5.78 16.07 12.03
N ASP A 57 -6.78 16.96 12.17
CA ASP A 57 -6.77 18.12 13.07
C ASP A 57 -6.70 17.75 14.57
N THR A 58 -7.36 16.66 14.98
CA THR A 58 -7.50 16.31 16.41
C THR A 58 -6.15 16.05 17.08
N VAL A 59 -5.21 15.39 16.38
CA VAL A 59 -3.88 15.09 16.93
C VAL A 59 -3.01 16.34 16.99
N GLN A 60 -3.06 17.18 15.96
CA GLN A 60 -2.30 18.43 15.93
C GLN A 60 -2.72 19.37 17.07
N ARG A 61 -4.02 19.47 17.32
CA ARG A 61 -4.59 20.36 18.33
C ARG A 61 -4.26 19.94 19.75
N ILE A 62 -4.15 18.64 20.02
CA ILE A 62 -3.84 18.10 21.35
C ILE A 62 -2.34 18.16 21.64
N PHE A 63 -1.50 17.86 20.63
CA PHE A 63 -0.05 17.72 20.83
C PHE A 63 0.78 18.93 20.39
N GLY A 64 0.17 19.94 19.74
CA GLY A 64 0.88 21.13 19.25
C GLY A 64 1.88 20.85 18.12
N LEU A 65 1.77 19.68 17.48
CA LEU A 65 2.69 19.24 16.42
C LEU A 65 2.13 19.62 15.04
N MET A 66 2.99 20.15 14.18
CA MET A 66 2.68 20.35 12.75
C MET A 66 3.08 19.09 11.98
N PRO A 67 2.14 18.41 11.29
CA PRO A 67 2.41 17.20 10.54
C PRO A 67 3.21 17.59 9.30
N ALA A 68 4.31 16.89 9.08
CA ALA A 68 5.04 17.01 7.83
C ALA A 68 4.15 16.52 6.67
N ARG A 69 4.16 17.26 5.56
CA ARG A 69 3.41 16.85 4.37
C ARG A 69 3.97 15.55 3.82
N PHE A 70 3.08 14.59 3.59
CA PHE A 70 3.41 13.29 3.00
C PHE A 70 4.24 13.46 1.71
N ALA A 71 3.84 14.37 0.82
CA ALA A 71 4.53 14.65 -0.44
C ALA A 71 6.05 14.94 -0.30
N THR A 72 6.50 15.53 0.81
CA THR A 72 7.91 15.88 1.03
C THR A 72 8.75 14.67 1.43
N HIS A 73 8.16 13.63 2.01
CA HIS A 73 8.87 12.48 2.56
C HIS A 73 8.82 11.23 1.67
N ILE A 74 8.25 11.27 0.46
CA ILE A 74 8.11 10.10 -0.44
C ILE A 74 9.38 9.88 -1.28
N ASP A 75 10.35 10.79 -1.24
CA ASP A 75 11.54 10.76 -2.11
C ASP A 75 12.38 9.48 -1.94
N TYR A 76 12.30 8.80 -0.78
CA TYR A 76 12.98 7.51 -0.56
C TYR A 76 12.49 6.38 -1.47
N LEU A 77 11.31 6.50 -2.09
CA LEU A 77 10.83 5.52 -3.08
C LEU A 77 11.49 5.69 -4.46
N ARG A 78 12.22 6.79 -4.69
CA ARG A 78 12.88 7.08 -5.96
C ARG A 78 14.16 6.25 -6.11
N GLY A 79 14.31 5.56 -7.24
CA GLY A 79 15.50 4.75 -7.55
C GLY A 79 15.47 3.31 -7.03
N VAL A 80 14.42 2.89 -6.32
CA VAL A 80 14.26 1.51 -5.88
C VAL A 80 13.70 0.64 -7.01
N ASN A 81 14.38 -0.47 -7.30
CA ASN A 81 13.91 -1.47 -8.26
C ASN A 81 12.83 -2.35 -7.60
N TRP A 82 11.58 -1.84 -7.55
CA TRP A 82 10.43 -2.48 -6.91
C TRP A 82 10.14 -3.92 -7.35
N TYR A 83 10.47 -4.30 -8.59
CA TYR A 83 10.31 -5.68 -9.05
C TYR A 83 11.32 -6.63 -8.38
N ARG A 84 12.55 -6.18 -8.16
CA ARG A 84 13.57 -6.95 -7.44
C ARG A 84 13.26 -7.03 -5.96
N GLU A 85 12.77 -5.96 -5.36
CA GLU A 85 12.34 -5.97 -3.95
C GLU A 85 11.11 -6.84 -3.72
N PHE A 86 10.16 -6.86 -4.65
CA PHE A 86 9.01 -7.78 -4.60
C PHE A 86 9.43 -9.24 -4.78
N LEU A 87 10.34 -9.54 -5.72
CA LEU A 87 10.88 -10.90 -5.85
C LEU A 87 11.72 -11.29 -4.62
N ARG A 88 12.47 -10.35 -4.04
CA ARG A 88 13.20 -10.54 -2.79
C ARG A 88 12.24 -10.83 -1.63
N SER A 89 11.15 -10.08 -1.47
CA SER A 89 10.19 -10.35 -0.40
C SER A 89 9.45 -11.69 -0.57
N LEU A 90 9.34 -12.20 -1.80
CA LEU A 90 8.81 -13.54 -2.08
C LEU A 90 9.84 -14.66 -1.89
N PHE A 91 11.13 -14.42 -2.15
CA PHE A 91 12.18 -15.45 -2.11
C PHE A 91 13.03 -15.45 -0.84
N ILE A 92 13.11 -14.36 -0.08
CA ILE A 92 13.88 -14.28 1.18
C ILE A 92 13.01 -14.81 2.33
N ARG A 93 12.84 -16.12 2.42
CA ARG A 93 12.63 -16.88 3.68
C ARG A 93 12.55 -18.40 3.48
N HIS A 94 13.48 -18.94 2.71
CA HIS A 94 13.76 -20.39 2.67
C HIS A 94 15.03 -20.78 3.46
N ALA A 95 15.41 -20.00 4.48
CA ALA A 95 16.45 -20.35 5.44
C ALA A 95 15.97 -20.05 6.86
#